data_AF-A0A8R7UF36-F1
#
_entry.id   AF-A0A8R7UF36-F1
#
_cell.length_a   1.000
_cell.length_b   1.000
_cell.length_c   1.000
_cell.angle_alpha   90.00
_cell.angle_beta   90.00
_cell.angle_gamma   90.00
#
_symmetry.space_group_name_H-M   'P 1'
#
loop_
_entity.id
_entity.type
_entity.pdbx_description
1 polymer ?
#
loop_
_entity_poly.entity_id
_entity_poly.type
_entity_poly.pdbx_seq_one_letter_code
_entity_poly.pdbx_strand_id
1 'polypeptide(L)'
;MAASCTLTVPAPFAAASSSSSTSARRYRRFGVVAMASVGQKVYAPGVAVSDGNGGLPKISLKSPHGSEAEIYLFGACVTSWKVPSGKDLLFVRPDAVFNGQKPISGGIPHCFPQFGPGPMQQHGFARNVNWSITDSEVTEGDPTVTLELKDDSYSRSMWDFSFQALYKVKPWCSSMCLHALLSAKS
;
A
#
# COMPACT_ATOMS: atom_id res chain seq x y z
N MET A 1 -22.96 -4.67 -8.24
CA MET A 1 -22.79 -5.61 -7.09
C MET A 1 -21.51 -5.21 -6.38
N ALA A 2 -21.53 -4.98 -5.07
CA ALA A 2 -20.31 -4.71 -4.30
C ALA A 2 -19.73 -6.03 -3.80
N ALA A 3 -18.49 -6.33 -4.12
CA ALA A 3 -17.76 -7.48 -3.57
C ALA A 3 -16.75 -6.96 -2.56
N SER A 4 -16.89 -7.39 -1.30
CA SER A 4 -15.94 -7.10 -0.22
C SER A 4 -15.13 -8.36 0.03
N CYS A 5 -13.81 -8.30 -0.12
CA CYS A 5 -12.91 -9.38 0.27
C CYS A 5 -11.97 -8.85 1.36
N THR A 6 -12.07 -9.43 2.55
CA THR A 6 -11.16 -9.17 3.66
C THR A 6 -10.19 -10.34 3.76
N LEU A 7 -8.90 -10.08 3.51
CA LEU A 7 -7.84 -11.05 3.73
C LEU A 7 -7.10 -10.67 5.01
N THR A 8 -7.20 -11.52 6.03
CA THR A 8 -6.42 -11.39 7.27
C THR A 8 -5.28 -12.40 7.22
N VAL A 9 -4.04 -11.92 7.20
CA VAL A 9 -2.86 -12.79 7.30
C VAL A 9 -2.39 -12.78 8.77
N PRO A 10 -2.50 -13.88 9.52
CA PRO A 10 -2.09 -13.91 10.93
C PRO A 10 -0.56 -13.94 11.07
N ALA A 11 -0.02 -13.20 12.04
CA ALA A 11 1.40 -13.27 12.39
C ALA A 11 1.67 -14.48 13.32
N PRO A 12 2.85 -15.14 13.20
CA PRO A 12 3.24 -16.17 14.16
C PRO A 12 3.59 -15.58 15.54
N PHE A 13 3.09 -16.21 16.61
CA PHE A 13 3.29 -15.82 18.02
C PHE A 13 4.76 -15.98 18.45
N ALA A 14 5.38 -14.93 19.02
CA ALA A 14 6.52 -15.04 19.93
C ALA A 14 6.76 -13.75 20.75
N ALA A 15 7.37 -13.95 21.91
CA ALA A 15 7.35 -13.15 23.14
C ALA A 15 8.11 -11.81 23.14
N ALA A 16 7.67 -10.94 24.06
CA ALA A 16 8.18 -9.60 24.30
C ALA A 16 9.50 -9.55 25.09
N SER A 17 10.31 -8.53 24.85
CA SER A 17 11.26 -7.97 25.82
C SER A 17 11.46 -6.47 25.59
N SER A 18 11.72 -5.76 26.69
CA SER A 18 11.56 -4.32 26.89
C SER A 18 12.89 -3.56 26.94
N SER A 19 12.89 -2.25 26.66
CA SER A 19 13.41 -1.20 27.59
C SER A 19 13.42 0.21 26.97
N SER A 20 13.23 1.19 27.87
CA SER A 20 13.16 2.67 27.79
C SER A 20 14.53 3.35 27.54
N SER A 21 14.76 4.67 27.36
CA SER A 21 14.12 5.91 27.84
C SER A 21 14.70 7.18 27.15
N THR A 22 13.84 8.21 27.00
CA THR A 22 13.99 9.69 27.15
C THR A 22 15.34 10.43 26.96
N SER A 23 15.35 11.55 26.20
CA SER A 23 15.52 12.93 26.73
C SER A 23 15.53 14.01 25.64
N ALA A 24 15.01 15.19 25.99
CA ALA A 24 14.85 16.39 25.17
C ALA A 24 16.06 17.35 25.24
N ARG A 25 16.32 18.14 24.19
CA ARG A 25 16.91 19.48 24.34
C ARG A 25 16.59 20.44 23.18
N ARG A 26 16.65 21.72 23.53
CA ARG A 26 15.95 22.89 22.97
C ARG A 26 16.85 23.71 22.02
N TYR A 27 16.20 24.25 20.98
CA TYR A 27 16.39 25.57 20.34
C TYR A 27 17.72 25.96 19.67
N ARG A 28 17.63 26.35 18.39
CA ARG A 28 18.05 27.69 17.93
C ARG A 28 17.41 28.05 16.58
N ARG A 29 16.77 29.22 16.54
CA ARG A 29 16.22 29.91 15.36
C ARG A 29 17.36 30.37 14.45
N PHE A 30 17.26 30.05 13.17
CA PHE A 30 17.76 30.91 12.09
C PHE A 30 16.72 30.90 10.97
N GLY A 31 16.23 32.09 10.62
CA GLY A 31 15.25 32.28 9.58
C GLY A 31 15.85 31.99 8.21
N VAL A 32 15.11 31.23 7.40
CA VAL A 32 15.36 31.11 5.96
C VAL A 32 14.01 31.08 5.25
N VAL A 33 13.97 31.96 4.24
CA VAL A 33 12.97 32.31 3.24
C VAL A 33 11.89 31.25 2.93
N ALA A 34 10.62 31.69 2.94
CA ALA A 34 9.49 30.91 2.48
C ALA A 34 9.59 30.67 0.96
N MET A 35 10.02 29.47 0.58
CA MET A 35 9.72 28.91 -0.73
C MET A 35 8.28 28.40 -0.68
N ALA A 36 7.43 28.88 -1.59
CA ALA A 36 6.08 28.35 -1.75
C ALA A 36 6.19 26.87 -2.16
N SER A 37 5.98 25.96 -1.20
CA SER A 37 6.00 24.52 -1.44
C SER A 37 4.77 24.16 -2.27
N VAL A 38 5.03 23.67 -3.49
CA VAL A 38 4.10 22.89 -4.32
C VAL A 38 3.32 21.96 -3.40
N GLY A 39 1.99 22.07 -3.42
CA GLY A 39 1.08 21.44 -2.45
C GLY A 39 1.51 20.04 -2.01
N GLN A 40 2.22 19.97 -0.88
CA GLN A 40 2.57 18.70 -0.26
C GLN A 40 1.28 18.12 0.30
N LYS A 41 0.80 17.05 -0.34
CA LYS A 41 -0.30 16.25 0.20
C LYS A 41 0.15 15.75 1.58
N VAL A 42 -0.50 16.27 2.63
CA VAL A 42 -0.20 15.87 4.00
C VAL A 42 -0.87 14.54 4.25
N TYR A 43 -0.07 13.51 4.54
CA TYR A 43 -0.56 12.19 4.89
C TYR A 43 -0.66 12.01 6.41
N ALA A 44 -1.46 11.04 6.85
CA ALA A 44 -1.57 10.69 8.25
C ALA A 44 -0.21 10.29 8.87
N PRO A 45 -0.03 10.47 10.20
CA PRO A 45 1.16 10.00 10.89
C PRO A 45 1.46 8.52 10.59
N GLY A 46 2.72 8.21 10.32
CA GLY A 46 3.13 6.85 9.95
C GLY A 46 2.93 6.51 8.48
N VAL A 47 2.39 7.41 7.65
CA VAL A 47 2.28 7.24 6.19
C VAL A 47 3.30 8.16 5.51
N ALA A 48 4.19 7.58 4.70
CA ALA A 48 5.15 8.31 3.89
C ALA A 48 5.10 7.84 2.44
N VAL A 49 5.22 8.77 1.49
CA VAL A 49 5.34 8.45 0.06
C VAL A 49 6.75 8.83 -0.41
N SER A 50 7.42 7.90 -1.06
CA SER A 50 8.78 8.07 -1.57
C SER A 50 9.02 7.19 -2.79
N ASP A 51 10.14 7.41 -3.49
CA ASP A 51 10.57 6.53 -4.57
C ASP A 51 11.16 5.24 -3.99
N GLY A 52 10.64 4.10 -4.46
CA GLY A 52 11.16 2.77 -4.16
C GLY A 52 12.13 2.27 -5.21
N ASN A 53 12.23 0.94 -5.31
CA ASN A 53 13.06 0.28 -6.30
C ASN A 53 12.65 0.73 -7.72
N GLY A 54 13.64 0.98 -8.57
CA GLY A 54 13.45 1.42 -9.95
C GLY A 54 12.73 2.77 -10.11
N GLY A 55 12.69 3.59 -9.05
CA GLY A 55 12.05 4.92 -9.08
C GLY A 55 10.53 4.85 -9.07
N LEU A 56 9.93 3.69 -8.76
CA LEU A 56 8.48 3.59 -8.65
C LEU A 56 7.97 4.20 -7.34
N PRO A 57 6.90 5.00 -7.37
CA PRO A 57 6.30 5.54 -6.16
C PRO A 57 5.82 4.44 -5.22
N LYS A 58 6.19 4.58 -3.95
CA LYS A 58 5.92 3.62 -2.88
C LYS A 58 5.39 4.35 -1.65
N ILE A 59 4.49 3.68 -0.93
CA ILE A 59 3.99 4.06 0.37
C ILE A 59 4.71 3.20 1.42
N SER A 60 5.27 3.86 2.44
CA SER A 60 5.75 3.22 3.65
C SER A 60 4.78 3.52 4.79
N LEU A 61 4.21 2.46 5.35
CA LEU A 61 3.38 2.51 6.56
C LEU A 61 4.23 2.09 7.75
N LYS A 62 4.21 2.87 8.82
CA LYS A 62 4.92 2.61 10.08
C LYS A 62 3.97 2.73 11.26
N SER A 63 3.62 1.59 11.83
CA SER A 63 2.83 1.50 13.05
C SER A 63 3.65 1.94 14.27
N PRO A 64 3.05 2.69 15.21
CA PRO A 64 3.65 2.93 16.53
C PRO A 64 3.96 1.64 17.30
N HIS A 65 3.29 0.53 16.98
CA HIS A 65 3.51 -0.79 17.57
C HIS A 65 4.66 -1.57 16.91
N GLY A 66 5.38 -0.98 15.96
CA GLY A 66 6.59 -1.53 15.34
C GLY A 66 6.37 -2.34 14.07
N SER A 67 5.13 -2.48 13.60
CA SER A 67 4.86 -3.10 12.29
C SER A 67 5.11 -2.11 11.15
N GLU A 68 5.69 -2.59 10.05
CA GLU A 68 5.93 -1.78 8.85
C GLU A 68 5.34 -2.47 7.62
N ALA A 69 4.82 -1.70 6.67
CA ALA A 69 4.42 -2.23 5.37
C ALA A 69 4.88 -1.32 4.23
N GLU A 70 5.18 -1.94 3.10
CA GLU A 70 5.55 -1.23 1.87
C GLU A 70 4.58 -1.57 0.74
N ILE A 71 3.95 -0.54 0.16
CA ILE A 71 2.99 -0.69 -0.93
C ILE A 71 3.47 0.11 -2.14
N TYR A 72 3.62 -0.52 -3.29
CA TYR A 72 3.89 0.20 -4.54
C TYR A 72 2.58 0.67 -5.16
N LEU A 73 2.54 1.93 -5.62
CA LEU A 73 1.36 2.46 -6.32
C LEU A 73 1.09 1.70 -7.62
N PHE A 74 2.14 1.22 -8.28
CA PHE A 74 2.02 0.32 -9.41
C PHE A 74 1.41 -1.01 -8.96
N GLY A 75 0.19 -1.27 -9.41
CA GLY A 75 -0.60 -2.44 -9.09
C GLY A 75 -1.08 -2.53 -7.64
N ALA A 76 -0.98 -1.44 -6.86
CA ALA A 76 -1.28 -1.41 -5.41
C ALA A 76 -0.66 -2.59 -4.63
N CYS A 77 0.52 -3.05 -5.07
CA CYS A 77 1.10 -4.29 -4.57
C CYS A 77 1.79 -4.07 -3.23
N VAL A 78 1.35 -4.80 -2.19
CA VAL A 78 2.06 -4.86 -0.91
C VAL A 78 3.25 -5.77 -1.08
N THR A 79 4.46 -5.22 -0.93
CA THR A 79 5.73 -5.91 -1.24
C THR A 79 6.50 -6.34 -0.02
N SER A 80 6.32 -5.65 1.12
CA SER A 80 6.94 -5.99 2.39
C SER A 80 5.92 -5.79 3.49
N TRP A 81 5.90 -6.70 4.46
CA TRP A 81 5.21 -6.54 5.72
C TRP A 81 6.08 -7.09 6.85
N LYS A 82 6.65 -6.18 7.62
CA LYS A 82 7.51 -6.49 8.75
C LYS A 82 6.72 -6.44 10.04
N VAL A 83 6.82 -7.49 10.82
CA VAL A 83 6.35 -7.51 12.22
C VAL A 83 7.35 -6.82 13.14
N PRO A 84 7.01 -6.50 14.40
CA PRO A 84 7.88 -5.75 15.30
C PRO A 84 9.26 -6.38 15.56
N SER A 85 9.41 -7.69 15.33
CA SER A 85 10.70 -8.38 15.38
C SER A 85 11.64 -8.06 14.20
N GLY A 86 11.18 -7.26 13.23
CA GLY A 86 11.90 -6.90 12.00
C GLY A 86 11.82 -7.97 10.89
N LYS A 87 11.22 -9.12 11.17
CA LYS A 87 11.03 -10.19 10.17
C LYS A 87 9.99 -9.77 9.13
N ASP A 88 10.38 -9.80 7.86
CA ASP A 88 9.45 -9.65 6.74
C ASP A 88 8.67 -10.94 6.51
N LEU A 89 7.35 -10.82 6.43
CA LEU A 89 6.43 -11.93 6.21
C LEU A 89 6.05 -12.10 4.75
N LEU A 90 6.37 -11.13 3.89
CA LEU A 90 6.16 -11.22 2.46
C LEU A 90 7.47 -11.51 1.74
N PHE A 91 7.34 -12.25 0.64
CA PHE A 91 8.47 -12.54 -0.22
C PHE A 91 8.26 -11.89 -1.58
N VAL A 92 9.23 -11.07 -1.98
CA VAL A 92 9.39 -10.58 -3.34
C VAL A 92 10.60 -11.28 -3.93
N ARG A 93 10.47 -11.72 -5.18
CA ARG A 93 11.56 -12.41 -5.86
C ARG A 93 12.80 -11.49 -5.95
N PRO A 94 14.02 -12.03 -5.76
CA PRO A 94 15.24 -11.23 -5.89
C PRO A 94 15.44 -10.62 -7.28
N ASP A 95 14.89 -11.25 -8.32
CA ASP A 95 14.93 -10.80 -9.72
C ASP A 95 13.66 -10.04 -10.14
N ALA A 96 12.83 -9.61 -9.18
CA ALA A 96 11.65 -8.80 -9.47
C ALA A 96 12.07 -7.46 -10.12
N VAL A 97 11.43 -7.13 -11.24
CA VAL A 97 11.67 -5.90 -11.98
C VAL A 97 10.67 -4.83 -11.55
N PHE A 98 11.17 -3.67 -11.13
CA PHE A 98 10.37 -2.53 -10.69
C PHE A 98 10.43 -1.41 -11.72
N ASN A 99 9.84 -1.60 -12.89
CA ASN A 99 9.90 -0.64 -14.00
C ASN A 99 8.53 -0.08 -14.43
N GLY A 100 7.45 -0.47 -13.75
CA GLY A 100 6.09 -0.02 -14.07
C GLY A 100 5.54 -0.56 -15.40
N GLN A 101 6.21 -1.53 -16.02
CA GLN A 101 5.76 -2.17 -17.25
C GLN A 101 5.18 -3.57 -17.02
N LYS A 102 5.74 -4.29 -16.05
CA LYS A 102 5.31 -5.65 -15.69
C LYS A 102 4.93 -5.71 -14.21
N PRO A 103 3.95 -6.56 -13.84
CA PRO A 103 3.57 -6.77 -12.44
C PRO A 103 4.78 -7.17 -11.59
N ILE A 104 4.85 -6.61 -10.37
CA ILE A 104 5.88 -6.95 -9.41
C ILE A 104 5.72 -8.44 -9.04
N SER A 105 6.84 -9.18 -9.09
CA SER A 105 6.84 -10.62 -8.88
C SER A 105 7.04 -10.98 -7.41
N GLY A 106 5.93 -11.15 -6.70
CA GLY A 106 5.87 -11.48 -5.28
C GLY A 106 4.96 -10.51 -4.52
N GLY A 107 5.06 -10.51 -3.19
CA GLY A 107 4.16 -9.70 -2.36
C GLY A 107 2.69 -10.13 -2.53
N ILE A 108 1.79 -9.15 -2.62
CA ILE A 108 0.34 -9.37 -2.72
C ILE A 108 -0.20 -8.69 -3.98
N PRO A 109 -0.20 -9.40 -5.13
CA PRO A 109 -0.71 -8.85 -6.39
C PRO A 109 -2.24 -8.95 -6.49
N HIS A 110 -2.86 -7.96 -7.14
CA HIS A 110 -4.29 -7.99 -7.44
C HIS A 110 -4.62 -8.81 -8.69
N CYS A 111 -5.72 -9.57 -8.61
CA CYS A 111 -6.34 -10.24 -9.76
C CYS A 111 -7.72 -9.62 -10.01
N PHE A 112 -7.82 -8.67 -10.93
CA PHE A 112 -9.07 -7.98 -11.25
C PHE A 112 -9.04 -7.41 -12.67
N PRO A 113 -10.14 -7.51 -13.44
CA PRO A 113 -11.45 -8.11 -13.12
C PRO A 113 -11.54 -9.63 -13.29
N GLN A 114 -10.46 -10.28 -13.69
CA GLN A 114 -10.41 -11.71 -13.98
C GLN A 114 -9.39 -12.42 -13.09
N PHE A 115 -9.68 -13.64 -12.65
CA PHE A 115 -8.71 -14.55 -12.05
C PHE A 115 -8.30 -15.62 -13.05
N GLY A 116 -6.99 -15.85 -13.22
CA GLY A 116 -6.47 -16.86 -14.14
C GLY A 116 -6.60 -16.47 -15.63
N PRO A 117 -6.46 -17.45 -16.55
CA PRO A 117 -6.65 -17.26 -17.99
C PRO A 117 -8.10 -16.93 -18.34
N GLY A 118 -8.31 -16.23 -19.44
CA GLY A 118 -9.65 -15.85 -19.91
C GLY A 118 -9.61 -14.85 -21.07
N PRO A 119 -10.71 -14.14 -21.38
CA PRO A 119 -10.81 -13.23 -22.53
C PRO A 119 -9.87 -12.03 -22.50
N MET A 120 -9.32 -11.69 -21.33
CA MET A 120 -8.30 -10.64 -21.17
C MET A 120 -7.00 -11.23 -20.63
N GLN A 121 -5.98 -10.36 -20.50
CA GLN A 121 -4.69 -10.73 -19.91
C GLN A 121 -4.85 -11.52 -18.59
N GLN A 122 -3.96 -12.49 -18.37
CA GLN A 122 -4.04 -13.38 -17.22
C GLN A 122 -4.04 -12.57 -15.91
N HIS A 123 -5.01 -12.88 -15.03
CA HIS A 123 -5.29 -12.17 -13.78
C HIS A 123 -5.80 -10.73 -13.93
N GLY A 124 -6.30 -10.34 -15.11
CA GLY A 124 -6.80 -8.99 -15.37
C GLY A 124 -5.69 -7.93 -15.32
N PHE A 125 -6.09 -6.66 -15.27
CA PHE A 125 -5.20 -5.51 -15.47
C PHE A 125 -4.88 -4.71 -14.20
N ALA A 126 -5.56 -4.94 -13.08
CA ALA A 126 -5.39 -4.12 -11.88
C ALA A 126 -3.95 -4.06 -11.34
N ARG A 127 -3.17 -5.14 -11.52
CA ARG A 127 -1.75 -5.23 -11.13
C ARG A 127 -0.76 -4.61 -12.12
N ASN A 128 -1.26 -4.09 -13.25
CA ASN A 128 -0.45 -3.53 -14.35
C ASN A 128 -0.57 -2.01 -14.48
N VAL A 129 -1.31 -1.36 -13.57
CA VAL A 129 -1.64 0.06 -13.66
C VAL A 129 -1.38 0.74 -12.32
N ASN A 130 -1.16 2.05 -12.33
CA ASN A 130 -1.00 2.80 -11.10
C ASN A 130 -2.34 3.03 -10.42
N TRP A 131 -2.35 2.86 -9.10
CA TRP A 131 -3.45 3.23 -8.22
C TRP A 131 -3.18 4.60 -7.62
N SER A 132 -4.23 5.31 -7.25
CA SER A 132 -4.14 6.63 -6.60
C SER A 132 -4.40 6.50 -5.09
N ILE A 133 -3.78 7.36 -4.28
CA ILE A 133 -4.09 7.45 -2.84
C ILE A 133 -5.31 8.36 -2.68
N THR A 134 -6.43 7.81 -2.23
CA THR A 134 -7.65 8.58 -1.96
C THR A 134 -7.73 9.07 -0.53
N ASP A 135 -7.26 8.26 0.42
CA ASP A 135 -7.35 8.57 1.84
C ASP A 135 -6.16 8.03 2.64
N SER A 136 -5.82 8.71 3.72
CA SER A 136 -4.84 8.27 4.71
C SER A 136 -5.28 8.72 6.09
N GLU A 137 -5.43 7.76 7.01
CA GLU A 137 -5.98 7.98 8.34
C GLU A 137 -5.19 7.17 9.39
N VAL A 138 -5.43 7.44 10.67
CA VAL A 138 -4.99 6.56 11.76
C VAL A 138 -6.23 5.85 12.29
N THR A 139 -6.31 4.54 12.07
CA THR A 139 -7.42 3.71 12.52
C THR A 139 -6.96 2.85 13.69
N GLU A 140 -7.60 2.98 14.85
CA GLU A 140 -7.27 2.18 16.06
C GLU A 140 -5.79 2.30 16.51
N GLY A 141 -5.15 3.43 16.20
CA GLY A 141 -3.75 3.69 16.55
C GLY A 141 -2.73 3.31 15.46
N ASP A 142 -3.17 2.65 14.38
CA ASP A 142 -2.31 2.25 13.27
C ASP A 142 -2.56 3.08 12.00
N PRO A 143 -1.51 3.36 11.20
CA PRO A 143 -1.66 4.05 9.93
C PRO A 143 -2.42 3.18 8.93
N THR A 144 -3.42 3.76 8.29
CA THR A 144 -4.25 3.14 7.27
C THR A 144 -4.20 3.99 6.01
N VAL A 145 -4.05 3.35 4.85
CA VAL A 145 -4.15 4.02 3.55
C VAL A 145 -5.23 3.37 2.69
N THR A 146 -5.98 4.18 1.96
CA THR A 146 -6.93 3.72 0.94
C THR A 146 -6.41 4.08 -0.44
N LEU A 147 -6.27 3.06 -1.28
CA LEU A 147 -5.90 3.15 -2.68
C LEU A 147 -7.14 2.98 -3.55
N GLU A 148 -7.15 3.65 -4.70
CA GLU A 148 -8.23 3.57 -5.66
C GLU A 148 -7.72 3.21 -7.06
N LEU A 149 -8.48 2.34 -7.71
CA LEU A 149 -8.47 2.12 -9.14
C LEU A 149 -9.86 2.40 -9.70
N LYS A 150 -9.97 3.36 -10.59
CA LYS A 150 -11.21 3.75 -11.27
C LYS A 150 -11.10 3.51 -12.77
N ASP A 151 -12.22 3.26 -13.42
CA ASP A 151 -12.27 3.14 -14.88
C ASP A 151 -11.77 4.43 -15.58
N ASP A 152 -11.01 4.21 -16.65
CA ASP A 152 -10.39 5.21 -17.52
C ASP A 152 -10.45 4.70 -18.98
N SER A 153 -9.99 5.50 -19.95
CA SER A 153 -10.04 5.10 -21.36
C SER A 153 -9.28 3.81 -21.65
N TYR A 154 -8.17 3.54 -20.94
CA TYR A 154 -7.38 2.33 -21.10
C TYR A 154 -8.13 1.10 -20.59
N SER A 155 -8.63 1.13 -19.36
CA SER A 155 -9.38 0.02 -18.77
C SER A 155 -10.69 -0.24 -19.50
N ARG A 156 -11.38 0.80 -19.98
CA ARG A 156 -12.58 0.67 -20.83
C ARG A 156 -12.32 -0.02 -22.16
N SER A 157 -11.13 0.15 -22.73
CA SER A 157 -10.74 -0.56 -23.96
C SER A 157 -10.56 -2.06 -23.76
N MET A 158 -10.24 -2.49 -22.53
CA MET A 158 -10.07 -3.91 -22.17
C MET A 158 -11.35 -4.53 -21.60
N TRP A 159 -12.11 -3.75 -20.82
CA TRP A 159 -13.30 -4.17 -20.11
C TRP A 159 -14.26 -2.97 -19.98
N ASP A 160 -15.26 -2.92 -20.86
CA ASP A 160 -16.18 -1.79 -20.95
C ASP A 160 -17.26 -1.79 -19.85
N PHE A 161 -16.81 -1.56 -18.62
CA PHE A 161 -17.66 -1.41 -17.44
C PHE A 161 -17.19 -0.24 -16.60
N SER A 162 -18.12 0.46 -15.95
CA SER A 162 -17.73 1.44 -14.93
C SER A 162 -17.38 0.71 -13.64
N PHE A 163 -16.22 1.02 -13.09
CA PHE A 163 -15.81 0.40 -11.84
C PHE A 163 -15.00 1.35 -10.99
N GLN A 164 -15.09 1.13 -9.68
CA GLN A 164 -14.31 1.78 -8.67
C GLN A 164 -13.89 0.71 -7.65
N ALA A 165 -12.60 0.37 -7.67
CA ALA A 165 -12.00 -0.52 -6.70
C ALA A 165 -11.29 0.32 -5.63
N LEU A 166 -11.67 0.11 -4.37
CA LEU A 166 -11.01 0.68 -3.21
C LEU A 166 -10.25 -0.41 -2.47
N TYR A 167 -9.01 -0.14 -2.11
CA TYR A 167 -8.14 -1.07 -1.42
C TYR A 167 -7.54 -0.41 -0.19
N LYS A 168 -8.00 -0.84 0.98
CA LYS A 168 -7.57 -0.32 2.28
C LYS A 168 -6.53 -1.26 2.88
N VAL A 169 -5.37 -0.70 3.23
CA VAL A 169 -4.23 -1.43 3.80
C VAL A 169 -3.97 -0.91 5.21
N LYS A 170 -3.94 -1.82 6.19
CA LYS A 170 -3.57 -1.56 7.59
C LYS A 170 -2.60 -2.65 8.09
N PRO A 171 -1.35 -2.30 8.43
CA PRO A 171 -0.41 -3.24 9.06
C PRO A 171 -0.74 -3.34 10.55
N TRP A 172 -1.24 -4.48 11.01
CA TRP A 172 -1.56 -4.70 12.42
C TRP A 172 -0.46 -5.54 13.10
N CYS A 173 -0.28 -5.33 14.41
CA CYS A 173 0.81 -5.94 15.18
C CYS A 173 0.75 -7.48 15.23
N SER A 174 -0.45 -8.06 15.22
CA SER A 174 -0.70 -9.50 15.24
C SER A 174 -1.23 -10.08 13.93
N SER A 175 -1.56 -9.25 12.94
CA SER A 175 -2.08 -9.67 11.63
C SER A 175 -1.91 -8.56 10.61
N MET A 176 -1.97 -8.82 9.31
CA MET A 176 -2.20 -7.75 8.33
C MET A 176 -3.64 -7.85 7.88
N CYS A 177 -4.38 -6.75 7.99
CA CYS A 177 -5.74 -6.68 7.49
C CYS A 177 -5.71 -5.96 6.15
N LEU A 178 -6.06 -6.70 5.11
CA LEU A 178 -6.24 -6.18 3.77
C LEU A 178 -7.73 -6.19 3.48
N HIS A 179 -8.31 -5.00 3.33
CA HIS A 179 -9.72 -4.88 2.99
C HIS A 179 -9.83 -4.31 1.59
N ALA A 180 -10.16 -5.17 0.63
CA ALA A 180 -10.52 -4.75 -0.72
C ALA A 180 -12.04 -4.59 -0.79
N LEU A 181 -12.49 -3.35 -1.02
CA LEU A 181 -13.87 -3.01 -1.31
C LEU A 181 -13.99 -2.70 -2.79
N LEU A 182 -14.64 -3.59 -3.52
CA LEU A 182 -14.73 -3.48 -4.97
C LEU A 182 -16.18 -3.16 -5.37
N SER A 183 -16.38 -1.97 -5.89
CA SER A 183 -17.68 -1.47 -6.34
C SER A 183 -17.67 -1.37 -7.87
N ALA A 184 -18.20 -2.40 -8.54
CA ALA A 184 -18.48 -2.34 -9.97
C ALA A 184 -19.94 -1.93 -10.18
N LYS A 185 -20.15 -0.87 -10.97
CA LYS A 185 -21.46 -0.42 -11.43
C LYS A 185 -21.66 -0.91 -12.86
N SER A 186 -22.57 -1.86 -13.05
CA SER A 186 -23.02 -2.30 -14.38
C SER A 186 -23.94 -1.25 -15.00
#